data_AF-A0A2W2BIX7-F1
#
_entry.id   AF-A0A2W2BIX7-F1
#
_cell.length_a   1.000
_cell.length_b   1.000
_cell.length_c   1.000
_cell.angle_alpha   90.00
_cell.angle_beta   90.00
_cell.angle_gamma   90.00
#
_symmetry.space_group_name_H-M   'P 1'
#
loop_
_entity.id
_entity.type
_entity.pdbx_description
1 polymer ?
#
loop_
_entity_poly.entity_id
_entity_poly.type
_entity_poly.pdbx_seq_one_letter_code
_entity_poly.pdbx_strand_id
1 'polypeptide(L)'
;MNRPERRRSLELDAAWKMRDISKPDDRRRWLSDHLVTQNNECYYCGVDMRQATEGKLIGCRPTIDHVIPRSRAGEDTKENTVAACEACNGAKGSLLPEEFKSTEFLQRRKMTVLTPPDRLSADPSSRFYDAAKLERGIHVFLDEKEYFDVEEYCESEGWIRLPAGKARTRTGRPVTITKRGKVVVRYEDI
;
A
#
# COMPACT_ATOMS: atom_id res chain seq x y z
N MET A 1 -4.87 40.20 10.18
CA MET A 1 -5.17 38.93 9.46
C MET A 1 -4.05 37.93 9.77
N ASN A 2 -4.37 36.66 10.05
CA ASN A 2 -3.49 35.50 10.34
C ASN A 2 -2.69 35.45 11.68
N ARG A 3 -3.37 35.26 12.82
CA ARG A 3 -2.74 34.99 14.14
C ARG A 3 -3.05 33.62 14.77
N PRO A 4 -4.24 33.01 14.62
CA PRO A 4 -4.55 31.71 15.26
C PRO A 4 -3.79 30.53 14.63
N GLU A 5 -3.73 30.48 13.29
CA GLU A 5 -3.12 29.36 12.55
C GLU A 5 -1.61 29.29 12.75
N ARG A 6 -0.92 30.44 12.76
CA ARG A 6 0.52 30.50 13.08
C ARG A 6 0.83 30.02 14.50
N ARG A 7 -0.01 30.37 15.48
CA ARG A 7 0.19 29.94 16.88
C ARG A 7 0.05 28.43 17.02
N ARG A 8 -0.99 27.86 16.38
CA ARG A 8 -1.25 26.42 16.35
C ARG A 8 -0.13 25.64 15.63
N SER A 9 0.42 26.20 14.55
CA SER A 9 1.57 25.63 13.84
C SER A 9 2.84 25.64 14.70
N LEU A 10 3.12 26.74 15.41
CA LEU A 10 4.28 26.85 16.29
C LEU A 10 4.18 25.93 17.52
N GLU A 11 2.98 25.74 18.07
CA GLU A 11 2.70 24.79 19.16
C GLU A 11 2.85 23.34 18.71
N LEU A 12 2.42 23.01 17.49
CA LEU A 12 2.66 21.71 16.88
C LEU A 12 4.16 21.48 16.63
N ASP A 13 4.90 22.43 16.07
CA ASP A 13 6.35 22.27 15.86
C ASP A 13 7.14 22.17 17.18
N ALA A 14 6.70 22.87 18.24
CA ALA A 14 7.27 22.75 19.57
C ALA A 14 7.01 21.36 20.20
N ALA A 15 5.82 20.78 19.96
CA ALA A 15 5.46 19.45 20.47
C ALA A 15 6.28 18.31 19.84
N TRP A 16 6.83 18.50 18.63
CA TRP A 16 7.77 17.56 18.01
C TRP A 16 9.19 17.70 18.57
N LYS A 17 9.66 18.94 18.79
CA LYS A 17 11.01 19.22 19.30
C LYS A 17 11.29 18.74 20.73
N MET A 18 10.25 18.48 21.52
CA MET A 18 10.39 18.00 22.91
C MET A 18 10.44 16.48 23.05
N ARG A 19 10.29 15.73 21.95
CA ARG A 19 10.20 14.27 21.99
C ARG A 19 11.54 13.62 21.72
N ASP A 20 11.82 12.55 22.44
CA ASP A 20 13.04 11.75 22.28
C ASP A 20 12.69 10.40 21.65
N ILE A 21 13.07 10.20 20.38
CA ILE A 21 12.73 8.98 19.63
C ILE A 21 13.35 7.70 20.23
N SER A 22 14.35 7.83 21.12
CA SER A 22 14.89 6.68 21.86
C SER A 22 13.91 6.16 22.91
N LYS A 23 12.96 6.98 23.37
CA LYS A 23 11.95 6.59 24.36
C LYS A 23 10.74 5.95 23.66
N PRO A 24 10.26 4.78 24.10
CA PRO A 24 9.18 4.06 23.42
C PRO A 24 7.89 4.84 23.23
N ASP A 25 7.46 5.63 24.22
CA ASP A 25 6.20 6.38 24.16
C ASP A 25 6.30 7.59 23.24
N ASP A 26 7.41 8.31 23.29
CA ASP A 26 7.71 9.42 22.39
C ASP A 26 7.83 8.92 20.95
N ARG A 27 8.52 7.80 20.74
CA ARG A 27 8.62 7.12 19.44
C ARG A 27 7.25 6.71 18.90
N ARG A 28 6.35 6.20 19.74
CA ARG A 28 4.98 5.84 19.33
C ARG A 28 4.20 7.08 18.89
N ARG A 29 4.25 8.17 19.66
CA ARG A 29 3.58 9.44 19.31
C ARG A 29 4.18 10.06 18.04
N TRP A 30 5.50 10.00 17.89
CA TRP A 30 6.22 10.47 16.70
C TRP A 30 5.79 9.73 15.44
N LEU A 31 5.72 8.39 15.51
CA LEU A 31 5.22 7.58 14.39
C LEU A 31 3.75 7.93 14.09
N SER A 32 2.91 8.05 15.13
CA SER A 32 1.50 8.40 14.97
C SER A 32 1.32 9.74 14.25
N ASP A 33 2.11 10.75 14.59
CA ASP A 33 1.99 12.06 13.96
C ASP A 33 2.42 12.00 12.48
N HIS A 34 3.51 11.28 12.16
CA HIS A 34 3.90 11.04 10.76
C HIS A 34 2.82 10.32 9.96
N LEU A 35 2.22 9.27 10.53
CA LEU A 35 1.13 8.55 9.89
C LEU A 35 -0.04 9.48 9.56
N VAL A 36 -0.45 10.35 10.48
CA VAL A 36 -1.52 11.33 10.22
C VAL A 36 -1.12 12.30 9.11
N THR A 37 0.11 12.84 9.14
CA THR A 37 0.56 13.80 8.12
C THR A 37 0.76 13.18 6.73
N GLN A 38 1.01 11.87 6.66
CA GLN A 38 1.22 11.12 5.42
C GLN A 38 -0.01 10.33 4.97
N ASN A 39 -1.20 10.63 5.50
CA ASN A 39 -2.44 9.91 5.17
C ASN A 39 -2.34 8.37 5.37
N ASN A 40 -1.54 7.93 6.33
CA ASN A 40 -1.19 6.52 6.60
C ASN A 40 -0.42 5.81 5.48
N GLU A 41 0.05 6.52 4.47
CA GLU A 41 0.81 5.95 3.37
C GLU A 41 2.30 5.86 3.71
N CYS A 42 2.92 4.78 3.25
CA CYS A 42 4.37 4.66 3.31
C CYS A 42 5.01 5.73 2.42
N TYR A 43 5.90 6.53 2.99
CA TYR A 43 6.61 7.62 2.29
C TYR A 43 7.28 7.18 0.98
N TYR A 44 7.74 5.92 0.89
CA TYR A 44 8.43 5.41 -0.28
C TYR A 44 7.52 4.71 -1.29
N CYS A 45 6.78 3.68 -0.87
CA CYS A 45 6.02 2.84 -1.78
C CYS A 45 4.55 3.23 -1.94
N GLY A 46 4.03 4.13 -1.09
CA GLY A 46 2.64 4.57 -1.13
C GLY A 46 1.62 3.57 -0.59
N VAL A 47 2.05 2.44 -0.01
CA VAL A 47 1.08 1.49 0.60
C VAL A 47 0.38 2.13 1.79
N ASP A 48 -0.94 1.98 1.87
CA ASP A 48 -1.69 2.29 3.09
C ASP A 48 -1.32 1.29 4.19
N MET A 49 -0.61 1.77 5.22
CA MET A 49 -0.09 0.95 6.30
C MET A 49 -1.15 0.60 7.36
N ARG A 50 -2.39 1.12 7.28
CA ARG A 50 -3.51 0.66 8.13
C ARG A 50 -3.84 -0.81 7.88
N GLN A 51 -3.67 -1.27 6.64
CA GLN A 51 -3.89 -2.66 6.24
C GLN A 51 -2.84 -3.63 6.83
N ALA A 52 -1.74 -3.13 7.40
CA ALA A 52 -0.70 -3.96 8.01
C ALA A 52 -1.04 -4.41 9.43
N THR A 53 -1.81 -3.62 10.19
CA THR A 53 -2.16 -3.94 11.59
C THR A 53 -3.15 -5.09 11.73
N GLU A 54 -3.79 -5.50 10.64
CA GLU A 54 -4.76 -6.61 10.60
C GLU A 54 -4.15 -7.91 10.04
N GLY A 55 -2.83 -7.95 9.78
CA GLY A 55 -2.15 -9.11 9.18
C GLY A 55 -2.44 -9.32 7.69
N LYS A 56 -3.15 -8.37 7.05
CA LYS A 56 -3.55 -8.44 5.64
C LYS A 56 -2.40 -8.13 4.67
N LEU A 57 -1.40 -7.35 5.10
CA LEU A 57 -0.20 -7.07 4.31
C LEU A 57 1.08 -7.36 5.09
N ILE A 58 1.81 -8.40 4.67
CA ILE A 58 3.12 -8.79 5.22
C ILE A 58 4.17 -7.74 4.83
N GLY A 59 5.04 -7.34 5.77
CA GLY A 59 6.12 -6.39 5.47
C GLY A 59 5.67 -4.93 5.43
N CYS A 60 4.41 -4.64 5.80
CA CYS A 60 3.83 -3.31 5.72
C CYS A 60 3.71 -2.60 7.08
N ARG A 61 4.26 -3.17 8.16
CA ARG A 61 4.19 -2.56 9.50
C ARG A 61 4.80 -1.16 9.47
N PRO A 62 4.12 -0.12 9.99
CA PRO A 62 4.66 1.23 10.00
C PRO A 62 5.85 1.35 10.96
N THR A 63 6.89 2.02 10.50
CA THR A 63 8.12 2.33 11.24
C THR A 63 8.52 3.77 10.99
N ILE A 64 9.44 4.30 11.79
CA ILE A 64 10.08 5.58 11.51
C ILE A 64 11.38 5.32 10.75
N ASP A 65 11.54 5.95 9.60
CA ASP A 65 12.78 5.98 8.82
C ASP A 65 13.37 7.39 8.78
N HIS A 66 14.69 7.48 8.72
CA HIS A 66 15.41 8.73 8.53
C HIS A 66 15.65 8.99 7.05
N VAL A 67 15.14 10.10 6.52
CA VAL A 67 15.33 10.53 5.13
C VAL A 67 16.83 10.55 4.79
N ILE A 68 17.62 11.26 5.60
CA ILE A 68 19.07 11.16 5.64
C ILE A 68 19.42 10.14 6.74
N PRO A 69 20.05 9.00 6.43
CA PRO A 69 20.41 8.00 7.44
C PRO A 69 21.37 8.56 8.50
N ARG A 70 21.31 8.04 9.73
CA ARG A 70 22.26 8.41 10.80
C ARG A 70 23.72 8.18 10.42
N SER A 71 24.01 7.14 9.63
CA SER A 71 25.35 6.87 9.09
C SER A 71 25.85 7.95 8.11
N ARG A 72 24.95 8.80 7.60
CA ARG A 72 25.25 9.99 6.79
C ARG A 72 24.92 11.29 7.54
N ALA A 73 25.05 11.28 8.88
CA ALA A 73 24.82 12.41 9.77
C ALA A 73 23.38 12.95 9.81
N GLY A 74 22.38 12.12 9.49
CA GLY A 74 20.99 12.51 9.66
C GLY A 74 20.54 12.52 11.12
N GLU A 75 19.91 13.60 11.53
CA GLU A 75 19.43 13.83 12.89
C GLU A 75 18.01 13.29 13.13
N ASP A 76 17.64 13.11 14.39
CA ASP A 76 16.29 12.75 14.82
C ASP A 76 15.37 13.99 14.82
N THR A 77 15.05 14.52 13.65
CA THR A 77 14.18 15.69 13.49
C THR A 77 12.89 15.33 12.76
N LYS A 78 11.85 16.14 12.96
CA LYS A 78 10.56 15.99 12.26
C LYS A 78 10.77 16.03 10.75
N GLU A 79 11.67 16.89 10.29
CA GLU A 79 11.96 17.14 8.89
C GLU A 79 12.81 16.02 8.26
N ASN A 80 13.64 15.35 9.06
CA ASN A 80 14.51 14.26 8.60
C ASN A 80 13.92 12.87 8.87
N THR A 81 12.72 12.75 9.41
CA THR A 81 12.07 11.46 9.66
C THR A 81 10.74 11.37 8.93
N VAL A 82 10.35 10.14 8.58
CA VAL A 82 9.09 9.84 7.88
C VAL A 82 8.52 8.52 8.39
N ALA A 83 7.21 8.30 8.22
CA ALA A 83 6.63 6.98 8.37
C ALA A 83 6.89 6.14 7.11
N ALA A 84 7.54 5.00 7.27
CA ALA A 84 7.82 4.05 6.19
C ALA A 84 7.49 2.63 6.64
N CYS A 85 7.02 1.79 5.71
CA CYS A 85 6.80 0.39 6.03
C CYS A 85 8.14 -0.32 6.28
N GLU A 86 8.13 -1.33 7.15
CA GLU A 86 9.34 -2.06 7.55
C GLU A 86 10.16 -2.58 6.37
N ALA A 87 9.51 -3.04 5.31
CA ALA A 87 10.20 -3.52 4.12
C ALA A 87 10.87 -2.40 3.31
N CYS A 88 10.25 -1.22 3.18
CA CYS A 88 10.89 -0.08 2.52
C CYS A 88 12.03 0.48 3.37
N ASN A 89 11.80 0.64 4.68
CA ASN A 89 12.81 1.13 5.61
C ASN A 89 14.05 0.21 5.60
N GLY A 90 13.86 -1.10 5.74
CA GLY A 90 14.95 -2.08 5.68
C GLY A 90 15.68 -2.10 4.34
N ALA A 91 14.96 -2.03 3.22
CA ALA A 91 15.57 -2.03 1.88
C ALA A 91 16.30 -0.72 1.55
N LYS A 92 15.84 0.43 2.06
CA LYS A 92 16.54 1.71 1.92
C LYS A 92 17.88 1.67 2.65
N GLY A 93 17.89 1.20 3.90
CA GLY A 93 19.10 1.15 4.71
C GLY A 93 19.83 2.51 4.76
N SER A 94 21.07 2.54 4.26
CA SER A 94 21.92 3.74 4.23
C SER A 94 21.84 4.57 2.94
N LEU A 95 20.89 4.25 2.05
CA LEU A 95 20.63 5.04 0.85
C LEU A 95 19.90 6.35 1.19
N LEU A 96 20.20 7.39 0.43
CA LEU A 96 19.38 8.61 0.36
C LEU A 96 18.08 8.33 -0.43
N PRO A 97 17.03 9.16 -0.29
CA PRO A 97 15.75 8.92 -0.94
C PRO A 97 15.89 8.82 -2.46
N GLU A 98 16.72 9.66 -3.07
CA GLU A 98 16.94 9.70 -4.52
C GLU A 98 17.62 8.42 -5.00
N GLU A 99 18.61 7.93 -4.25
CA GLU A 99 19.28 6.65 -4.52
C GLU A 99 18.27 5.49 -4.38
N PHE A 100 17.48 5.48 -3.30
CA PHE A 100 16.51 4.42 -3.05
C PHE A 100 15.37 4.41 -4.09
N LYS A 101 14.91 5.57 -4.54
CA LYS A 101 13.88 5.71 -5.59
C LYS A 101 14.28 5.06 -6.91
N SER A 102 15.57 4.97 -7.19
CA SER A 102 16.10 4.34 -8.40
C SER A 102 16.23 2.81 -8.30
N THR A 103 16.08 2.23 -7.11
CA THR A 103 16.25 0.78 -6.92
C THR A 103 15.11 -0.03 -7.55
N GLU A 104 15.46 -1.18 -8.14
CA GLU A 104 14.47 -2.14 -8.66
C GLU A 104 13.50 -2.61 -7.58
N PHE A 105 13.97 -2.73 -6.34
CA PHE A 105 13.13 -3.06 -5.19
C PHE A 105 11.95 -2.10 -5.07
N LEU A 106 12.22 -0.79 -5.02
CA LEU A 106 11.15 0.18 -4.83
C LEU A 106 10.22 0.25 -6.05
N GLN A 107 10.79 0.18 -7.26
CA GLN A 107 10.02 0.16 -8.50
C GLN A 107 9.05 -1.03 -8.51
N ARG A 108 9.55 -2.25 -8.28
CA ARG A 108 8.73 -3.46 -8.23
C ARG A 108 7.70 -3.41 -7.11
N ARG A 109 8.08 -2.90 -5.93
CA ARG A 109 7.16 -2.79 -4.79
C ARG A 109 6.03 -1.79 -5.05
N LYS A 110 6.32 -0.65 -5.68
CA LYS A 110 5.28 0.31 -6.09
C LYS A 110 4.31 -0.34 -7.07
N MET A 111 4.80 -1.09 -8.04
CA MET A 111 3.95 -1.84 -8.96
C MET A 111 3.07 -2.84 -8.19
N THR A 112 3.65 -3.75 -7.39
CA THR A 112 2.84 -4.79 -6.72
C THR A 112 1.86 -4.25 -5.66
N VAL A 113 2.14 -3.07 -5.10
CA VAL A 113 1.25 -2.41 -4.13
C VAL A 113 0.16 -1.60 -4.83
N LEU A 114 0.51 -0.77 -5.81
CA LEU A 114 -0.42 0.19 -6.41
C LEU A 114 -1.19 -0.41 -7.61
N THR A 115 -0.68 -1.50 -8.19
CA THR A 115 -1.38 -2.21 -9.27
C THR A 115 -1.86 -3.58 -8.77
N PRO A 116 -3.08 -4.00 -9.16
CA PRO A 116 -3.54 -5.35 -8.95
C PRO A 116 -2.57 -6.39 -9.52
N PRO A 117 -2.52 -7.63 -8.96
CA PRO A 117 -1.70 -8.69 -9.51
C PRO A 117 -2.06 -8.99 -10.97
N ASP A 118 -1.14 -9.56 -11.74
CA ASP A 118 -1.42 -10.01 -13.11
C ASP A 118 -2.60 -11.00 -13.20
N ARG A 119 -2.76 -11.84 -12.16
CA ARG A 119 -3.81 -12.84 -12.07
C ARG A 119 -4.33 -12.96 -10.65
N LEU A 120 -5.64 -12.92 -10.50
CA LEU A 120 -6.31 -13.07 -9.21
C LEU A 120 -7.65 -13.80 -9.37
N SER A 121 -7.96 -14.66 -8.41
CA SER A 121 -9.16 -15.48 -8.33
C SER A 121 -9.96 -15.14 -7.07
N ALA A 122 -11.28 -15.06 -7.19
CA ALA A 122 -12.20 -14.96 -6.06
C ALA A 122 -12.41 -16.30 -5.32
N ASP A 123 -12.11 -17.44 -5.97
CA ASP A 123 -12.22 -18.77 -5.36
C ASP A 123 -11.11 -19.03 -4.31
N PRO A 124 -11.43 -19.22 -3.01
CA PRO A 124 -10.44 -19.46 -1.95
C PRO A 124 -9.57 -20.70 -2.11
N SER A 125 -9.98 -21.65 -2.94
CA SER A 125 -9.20 -22.87 -3.23
C SER A 125 -8.20 -22.70 -4.38
N SER A 126 -8.22 -21.56 -5.08
CA SER A 126 -7.30 -21.27 -6.17
C SER A 126 -5.92 -20.89 -5.63
N ARG A 127 -4.85 -21.31 -6.33
CA ARG A 127 -3.49 -20.83 -6.05
C ARG A 127 -3.30 -19.33 -6.30
N PHE A 128 -4.23 -18.71 -7.02
CA PHE A 128 -4.25 -17.28 -7.34
C PHE A 128 -5.23 -16.50 -6.45
N TYR A 129 -5.66 -17.09 -5.34
CA TYR A 129 -6.49 -16.41 -4.36
C TYR A 129 -5.64 -15.55 -3.43
N ASP A 130 -6.04 -14.29 -3.26
CA ASP A 130 -5.46 -13.39 -2.26
C ASP A 130 -6.57 -12.52 -1.67
N ALA A 131 -6.98 -12.86 -0.44
CA ALA A 131 -8.07 -12.17 0.25
C ALA A 131 -7.78 -10.69 0.47
N ALA A 132 -6.52 -10.32 0.77
CA ALA A 132 -6.14 -8.95 1.04
C ALA A 132 -6.19 -8.08 -0.22
N LYS A 133 -5.88 -8.66 -1.40
CA LYS A 133 -6.05 -7.93 -2.66
C LYS A 133 -7.51 -7.78 -3.06
N LEU A 134 -8.35 -8.80 -2.84
CA LEU A 134 -9.78 -8.75 -3.14
C LEU A 134 -10.51 -7.70 -2.28
N GLU A 135 -10.14 -7.58 -1.00
CA GLU A 135 -10.78 -6.64 -0.06
C GLU A 135 -10.55 -5.16 -0.42
N ARG A 136 -9.49 -4.85 -1.18
CA ARG A 136 -9.22 -3.48 -1.68
C ARG A 136 -10.19 -3.01 -2.77
N GLY A 137 -11.07 -3.90 -3.25
CA GLY A 137 -11.96 -3.64 -4.37
C GLY A 137 -11.20 -3.69 -5.69
N ILE A 138 -11.75 -4.40 -6.68
CA ILE A 138 -11.09 -4.60 -7.98
C ILE A 138 -12.07 -4.33 -9.11
N HIS A 139 -11.72 -3.36 -9.94
CA HIS A 139 -12.40 -3.04 -11.18
C HIS A 139 -11.69 -3.71 -12.34
N VAL A 140 -12.40 -4.57 -13.06
CA VAL A 140 -11.86 -5.32 -14.20
C VAL A 140 -12.49 -4.78 -15.48
N PHE A 141 -11.66 -4.38 -16.44
CA PHE A 141 -12.08 -3.94 -17.76
C PHE A 141 -11.64 -4.96 -18.80
N LEU A 142 -12.53 -5.35 -19.70
CA LEU A 142 -12.24 -6.16 -20.88
C LEU A 142 -12.70 -5.40 -22.12
N ASP A 143 -11.76 -5.07 -23.00
CA ASP A 143 -12.01 -4.27 -24.20
C ASP A 143 -12.78 -2.98 -23.87
N GLU A 144 -12.27 -2.24 -22.87
CA GLU A 144 -12.83 -0.97 -22.36
C GLU A 144 -14.19 -1.08 -21.63
N LYS A 145 -14.81 -2.26 -21.63
CA LYS A 145 -16.03 -2.53 -20.87
C LYS A 145 -15.72 -3.01 -19.47
N GLU A 146 -16.35 -2.39 -18.48
CA GLU A 146 -16.21 -2.74 -17.07
C GLU A 146 -17.06 -3.97 -16.69
N TYR A 147 -16.48 -4.80 -15.82
CA TYR A 147 -17.08 -6.01 -15.25
C TYR A 147 -16.85 -6.03 -13.73
N PHE A 148 -17.92 -6.32 -12.98
CA PHE A 148 -17.93 -6.29 -11.50
C PHE A 148 -18.08 -7.68 -10.87
N ASP A 149 -18.50 -8.68 -11.64
CA ASP A 149 -18.77 -10.05 -11.21
C ASP A 149 -17.70 -11.04 -11.72
N VAL A 150 -16.45 -10.58 -11.82
CA VAL A 150 -15.34 -11.41 -12.30
C VAL A 150 -14.91 -12.41 -11.22
N GLU A 151 -14.98 -13.70 -11.55
CA GLU A 151 -14.55 -14.79 -10.67
C GLU A 151 -13.02 -14.99 -10.71
N GLU A 152 -12.40 -14.75 -11.87
CA GLU A 152 -10.94 -14.78 -12.04
C GLU A 152 -10.54 -13.97 -13.28
N TYR A 153 -9.37 -13.32 -13.26
CA TYR A 153 -8.81 -12.68 -14.46
C TYR A 153 -7.34 -13.04 -14.63
N CYS A 154 -6.82 -12.86 -15.85
CA CYS A 154 -5.39 -12.82 -16.14
C CYS A 154 -5.12 -11.71 -17.17
N GLU A 155 -4.35 -10.71 -16.78
CA GLU A 155 -4.04 -9.54 -17.62
C GLU A 155 -3.09 -9.92 -18.76
N SER A 156 -1.97 -10.57 -18.44
CA SER A 156 -0.97 -11.01 -19.42
C SER A 156 -1.52 -12.00 -20.45
N GLU A 157 -2.39 -12.92 -20.05
CA GLU A 157 -3.04 -13.88 -20.95
C GLU A 157 -4.30 -13.31 -21.62
N GLY A 158 -4.76 -12.13 -21.21
CA GLY A 158 -5.87 -11.39 -21.84
C GLY A 158 -7.23 -12.09 -21.70
N TRP A 159 -7.60 -12.54 -20.50
CA TRP A 159 -8.92 -13.14 -20.29
C TRP A 159 -9.52 -12.89 -18.90
N ILE A 160 -10.86 -12.98 -18.84
CA ILE A 160 -11.65 -12.95 -17.60
C ILE A 160 -12.59 -14.15 -17.55
N ARG A 161 -12.86 -14.67 -16.35
CA ARG A 161 -13.89 -15.66 -16.05
C ARG A 161 -15.04 -15.00 -15.32
N LEU A 162 -16.24 -15.21 -15.86
CA LEU A 162 -17.49 -14.64 -15.37
C LEU A 162 -18.47 -15.77 -15.05
N PRO A 163 -19.41 -15.57 -14.11
CA PRO A 163 -20.48 -16.51 -13.87
C PRO A 163 -21.40 -16.59 -15.10
N ALA A 164 -21.72 -17.81 -15.50
CA ALA A 164 -22.63 -18.15 -16.58
C ALA A 164 -24.07 -18.20 -16.05
N GLY A 165 -24.63 -17.03 -15.76
CA GLY A 165 -25.96 -16.92 -15.16
C GLY A 165 -26.02 -17.47 -13.73
N LYS A 166 -27.16 -18.05 -13.34
CA LYS A 166 -27.41 -18.51 -11.96
C LYS A 166 -27.02 -19.97 -11.69
N ALA A 167 -26.53 -20.68 -12.70
CA ALA A 167 -26.22 -22.11 -12.58
C ALA A 167 -25.01 -22.34 -11.66
N ARG A 168 -25.08 -23.37 -10.81
CA ARG A 168 -24.01 -23.76 -9.89
C ARG A 168 -23.61 -25.22 -10.09
N THR A 169 -22.32 -25.48 -9.91
CA THR A 169 -21.72 -26.82 -9.91
C THR A 169 -22.14 -27.61 -8.66
N ARG A 170 -21.87 -28.91 -8.64
CA ARG A 170 -22.15 -29.80 -7.48
C ARG A 170 -21.53 -29.31 -6.16
N THR A 171 -20.43 -28.57 -6.22
CA THR A 171 -19.75 -28.00 -5.05
C THR A 171 -20.26 -26.59 -4.69
N GLY A 172 -21.33 -26.12 -5.33
CA GLY A 172 -21.95 -24.82 -5.07
C GLY A 172 -21.26 -23.63 -5.75
N ARG A 173 -20.18 -23.86 -6.51
CA ARG A 173 -19.47 -22.80 -7.25
C ARG A 173 -20.23 -22.40 -8.50
N PRO A 174 -20.21 -21.13 -8.92
CA PRO A 174 -20.85 -20.71 -10.16
C PRO A 174 -20.26 -21.48 -11.35
N VAL A 175 -21.11 -21.84 -12.30
CA VAL A 175 -20.63 -22.24 -13.63
C VAL A 175 -20.05 -20.98 -14.27
N THR A 176 -18.89 -21.08 -14.91
CA THR A 176 -18.20 -19.90 -15.47
C THR A 176 -18.03 -19.99 -16.98
N ILE A 177 -17.98 -18.83 -17.64
CA ILE A 177 -17.55 -18.65 -19.03
C ILE A 177 -16.28 -17.81 -19.06
N THR A 178 -15.39 -18.13 -20.00
CA THR A 178 -14.17 -17.34 -20.23
C THR A 178 -14.40 -16.38 -21.40
N LYS A 179 -14.06 -15.10 -21.22
CA LYS A 179 -13.98 -14.11 -22.30
C LYS A 179 -12.54 -13.68 -22.47
N ARG A 180 -12.12 -13.48 -23.72
CA ARG A 180 -10.76 -13.05 -24.09
C ARG A 180 -10.80 -11.66 -24.71
N GLY A 181 -9.72 -10.90 -24.54
CA GLY A 181 -9.60 -9.52 -25.00
C GLY A 181 -8.52 -8.77 -24.22
N LYS A 182 -8.44 -7.45 -24.42
CA LYS A 182 -7.51 -6.60 -23.67
C LYS A 182 -8.07 -6.40 -22.26
N VAL A 183 -7.41 -7.01 -21.28
CA VAL A 183 -7.76 -6.88 -19.86
C VAL A 183 -6.98 -5.72 -19.25
N VAL A 184 -7.64 -4.89 -18.45
CA VAL A 184 -7.03 -3.85 -17.62
C VAL A 184 -7.67 -3.92 -16.25
N VAL A 185 -6.87 -3.90 -15.19
CA VAL A 185 -7.38 -4.04 -13.82
C VAL A 185 -6.91 -2.87 -12.95
N ARG A 186 -7.80 -2.37 -12.08
CA ARG A 186 -7.51 -1.28 -11.13
C ARG A 186 -8.08 -1.61 -9.76
N TYR A 187 -7.43 -1.11 -8.72
CA TYR A 187 -8.04 -1.13 -7.39
C TYR A 187 -9.12 -0.05 -7.29
N GLU A 188 -10.13 -0.26 -6.44
CA GLU A 188 -11.16 0.73 -6.12
C GLU A 188 -10.60 1.83 -5.18
N ASP A 189 -9.60 1.49 -4.37
CA ASP A 189 -9.01 2.36 -3.35
C ASP A 189 -7.97 3.38 -3.85
N ILE A 190 -7.76 3.50 -5.17
CA ILE A 190 -6.79 4.40 -5.83
C ILE A 190 -7.48 5.25 -6.90
#